data_AF-A0A967SE16-F1
#
_entry.id   AF-A0A967SE16-F1
#
_cell.length_a   1.000
_cell.length_b   1.000
_cell.length_c   1.000
_cell.angle_alpha   90.00
_cell.angle_beta   90.00
_cell.angle_gamma   90.00
#
_symmetry.space_group_name_H-M   'P 1'
#
loop_
_entity.id
_entity.type
_entity.pdbx_description
1 polymer ?
#
loop_
_entity_poly.entity_id
_entity_poly.type
_entity_poly.pdbx_seq_one_letter_code
_entity_poly.pdbx_strand_id
1 'polypeptide(L)'
;EMTVAREDPTECPVCGSAELVQDPDVLDTWFSSWLWPFSTLGWPEETEDLEAFYPTHTLSTAPEILFFWVARMIMAGLRFLDEVPFED
;
A
#
# COMPACT_ATOMS: atom_id res chain seq x y z
N GLU A 1 -5.57 9.80 -20.56
CA GLU A 1 -6.13 8.86 -19.58
C GLU A 1 -4.97 8.18 -18.86
N MET A 2 -5.06 8.00 -17.54
CA MET A 2 -4.04 7.27 -16.78
C MET A 2 -4.51 5.84 -16.54
N THR A 3 -3.69 4.86 -16.89
CA THR A 3 -3.97 3.44 -16.66
C THR A 3 -2.99 2.92 -15.61
N VAL A 4 -3.50 2.22 -14.59
CA VAL A 4 -2.69 1.53 -13.58
C VAL A 4 -2.91 0.04 -13.75
N ALA A 5 -1.85 -0.70 -14.04
CA ALA A 5 -1.89 -2.14 -14.26
C ALA A 5 -0.64 -2.80 -13.67
N ARG A 6 -0.76 -4.07 -13.27
CA ARG A 6 0.36 -4.87 -12.77
C ARG A 6 1.31 -5.32 -13.88
N GLU A 7 0.75 -5.53 -15.08
CA GLU A 7 1.47 -5.87 -16.29
C GLU A 7 1.37 -4.69 -17.27
N ASP A 8 2.41 -4.48 -18.07
CA ASP A 8 2.46 -3.36 -19.01
C ASP A 8 1.30 -3.46 -20.02
N PRO A 9 0.37 -2.48 -20.05
CA PRO A 9 -0.73 -2.51 -20.98
C PRO A 9 -0.23 -2.33 -22.42
N THR A 10 -0.80 -3.08 -23.36
CA THR A 10 -0.47 -2.98 -24.79
C THR A 10 -1.38 -2.01 -25.55
N GLU A 11 -2.55 -1.71 -24.99
CA GLU A 11 -3.55 -0.81 -25.58
C GLU A 11 -4.28 -0.01 -24.51
N CYS A 12 -4.68 1.21 -24.86
CA CYS A 12 -5.49 2.05 -23.99
C CYS A 12 -6.90 1.44 -23.83
N PRO A 13 -7.36 1.15 -22.60
CA PRO A 13 -8.65 0.49 -22.37
C PRO A 13 -9.87 1.34 -22.77
N VAL A 14 -9.67 2.65 -23.01
CA VAL A 14 -10.75 3.58 -23.36
C VAL A 14 -10.85 3.83 -24.87
N CYS A 15 -9.72 3.93 -25.57
CA CYS A 15 -9.70 4.29 -27.00
C CYS A 15 -9.05 3.25 -27.93
N GLY A 16 -8.47 2.16 -27.40
CA GLY A 16 -7.84 1.10 -28.19
C GLY A 16 -6.51 1.50 -28.85
N SER A 17 -5.96 2.66 -28.54
CA SER A 17 -4.65 3.10 -29.07
C SER A 17 -3.50 2.30 -28.45
N ALA A 18 -2.53 1.88 -29.27
CA ALA A 18 -1.26 1.29 -28.81
C ALA A 18 -0.19 2.34 -28.46
N GLU A 19 -0.45 3.63 -28.72
CA GLU A 19 0.44 4.75 -28.38
C GLU A 19 0.35 5.06 -26.88
N LEU A 20 0.93 4.18 -26.07
CA LEU A 20 1.04 4.33 -24.61
C LEU A 20 2.42 4.86 -24.24
N VAL A 21 2.45 5.72 -23.22
CA VAL A 21 3.68 6.27 -22.65
C VAL A 21 3.62 6.10 -21.14
N GLN A 22 4.67 5.51 -20.57
CA GLN A 22 4.79 5.37 -19.11
C GLN A 22 4.98 6.74 -18.46
N ASP A 23 4.25 6.98 -17.38
CA ASP A 23 4.44 8.18 -16.57
C ASP A 23 5.88 8.19 -16.00
N PRO A 24 6.67 9.26 -16.23
CA PRO A 24 8.03 9.35 -15.70
C PRO A 24 8.08 9.56 -14.18
N ASP A 25 6.96 9.89 -13.54
CA ASP A 25 6.91 10.13 -12.10
C ASP A 25 7.04 8.82 -11.30
N VAL A 26 7.58 8.96 -10.08
CA VAL A 26 7.67 7.88 -9.10
C VAL A 26 6.82 8.21 -7.89
N LEU A 27 6.38 7.17 -7.18
CA LEU A 27 5.63 7.34 -5.95
C LEU A 27 6.55 7.82 -4.82
N ASP A 28 5.99 8.62 -3.90
CA ASP A 28 6.63 9.03 -2.66
C ASP A 28 7.09 7.80 -1.86
N THR A 29 8.27 7.82 -1.25
CA THR A 29 8.76 6.73 -0.39
C THR A 29 7.78 6.38 0.74
N TRP A 30 7.01 7.37 1.22
CA TRP A 30 5.98 7.12 2.22
C TRP A 30 4.78 6.31 1.68
N PHE A 31 4.58 6.28 0.36
CA PHE A 31 3.54 5.48 -0.30
C PHE A 31 3.83 3.97 -0.24
N SER A 32 5.09 3.54 -0.21
CA SER A 32 5.37 2.12 0.05
C SER A 32 5.38 1.85 1.56
N SER A 33 5.99 2.75 2.34
CA SER A 33 6.22 2.56 3.77
C SER A 33 4.93 2.47 4.61
N TRP A 34 3.85 3.15 4.22
CA TRP A 34 2.57 3.06 4.94
C TRP A 34 1.82 1.73 4.78
N LEU A 35 2.19 0.87 3.83
CA LEU A 35 1.60 -0.46 3.64
C LEU A 35 2.30 -1.54 4.48
N TRP A 36 3.41 -1.20 5.13
CA TRP A 36 4.30 -2.12 5.82
C TRP A 36 3.60 -3.11 6.79
N PRO A 37 2.59 -2.71 7.59
CA PRO A 37 2.00 -3.60 8.59
C PRO A 37 1.36 -4.88 8.03
N PHE A 38 0.98 -4.88 6.76
CA PHE A 38 0.29 -6.01 6.13
C PHE A 38 0.93 -6.44 4.81
N SER A 39 1.61 -5.54 4.07
CA SER A 39 2.30 -5.91 2.83
C SER A 39 3.44 -6.90 3.06
N THR A 40 4.06 -6.86 4.24
CA THR A 40 5.12 -7.80 4.63
C THR A 40 4.58 -9.20 4.97
N LEU A 41 3.28 -9.31 5.23
CA LEU A 41 2.57 -10.55 5.56
C LEU A 41 1.94 -11.20 4.32
N GLY A 42 2.15 -10.65 3.13
CA GLY A 42 1.64 -11.23 1.87
C GLY A 42 0.36 -10.60 1.33
N TRP A 43 -0.15 -9.54 1.97
CA TRP A 43 -1.20 -8.71 1.39
C TRP A 43 -0.78 -8.22 -0.02
N PRO A 44 -1.68 -8.24 -1.03
CA PRO A 44 -3.14 -8.31 -0.94
C PRO A 44 -3.77 -9.71 -0.87
N GLU A 45 -2.98 -10.78 -0.81
CA GLU A 45 -3.52 -12.13 -0.68
C GLU A 45 -3.95 -12.42 0.78
N GLU A 46 -4.94 -13.29 0.96
CA GLU A 46 -5.37 -13.79 2.27
C GLU A 46 -4.44 -14.93 2.71
N THR A 47 -3.34 -14.57 3.37
CA THR A 47 -2.32 -15.53 3.83
C THR A 47 -2.52 -15.92 5.29
N GLU A 48 -2.02 -17.10 5.68
CA GLU A 48 -2.00 -17.54 7.08
C GLU A 48 -1.21 -16.57 7.99
N ASP A 49 -0.12 -15.98 7.46
CA ASP A 49 0.68 -15.00 8.19
C ASP A 49 -0.09 -13.69 8.42
N LEU A 50 -0.88 -13.23 7.43
CA LEU A 50 -1.71 -12.05 7.59
C LEU A 50 -2.79 -12.28 8.65
N GLU A 51 -3.47 -13.42 8.62
CA GLU A 51 -4.49 -13.78 9.63
C GLU A 51 -3.89 -13.93 11.03
N ALA A 52 -2.68 -14.49 11.15
CA ALA A 52 -2.07 -14.79 12.45
C ALA A 52 -1.38 -13.58 13.10
N PHE A 53 -0.83 -12.65 12.31
CA PHE A 53 0.07 -11.60 12.81
C PHE A 53 -0.43 -10.17 12.61
N TYR A 54 -1.57 -9.98 11.95
CA TYR A 54 -2.26 -8.69 11.87
C TYR A 54 -3.52 -8.69 12.76
N PRO A 55 -3.74 -7.64 13.58
CA PRO A 55 -2.87 -6.49 13.79
C PRO A 55 -1.60 -6.80 14.60
N THR A 56 -0.55 -6.00 14.40
CA THR A 56 0.71 -6.13 15.16
C THR A 56 0.51 -5.63 16.59
N HIS A 57 1.06 -6.27 17.62
CA HIS A 57 0.84 -5.80 18.99
C HIS A 57 1.48 -4.42 19.22
N THR A 58 2.81 -4.32 19.29
CA THR A 58 3.47 -3.05 19.61
C THR A 58 4.21 -2.45 18.42
N LEU A 59 4.05 -1.13 18.20
CA LEU A 59 4.88 -0.35 17.26
C LEU A 59 5.86 0.55 18.02
N SER A 60 7.15 0.23 17.96
CA SER A 60 8.22 1.10 18.49
C SER A 60 8.77 2.01 17.40
N THR A 61 8.66 3.32 17.57
CA THR A 61 9.15 4.31 16.60
C THR A 61 9.54 5.64 17.23
N ALA A 62 10.09 6.54 16.42
CA ALA A 62 10.52 7.88 16.82
C ALA A 62 9.39 8.92 16.65
N PRO A 63 9.25 9.90 17.57
CA PRO A 63 8.16 10.89 17.53
C PRO A 63 8.17 11.75 16.26
N GLU A 64 9.32 11.92 15.63
CA GLU A 64 9.52 12.76 14.43
C GLU A 64 8.75 12.24 13.20
N ILE A 65 8.38 10.95 13.17
CA ILE A 65 7.70 10.32 12.03
C ILE A 65 6.28 9.85 12.35
N LEU A 66 5.70 10.27 13.46
CA LEU A 66 4.32 9.90 13.81
C LEU A 66 3.32 10.30 12.72
N PHE A 67 3.41 11.51 12.18
CA PHE A 67 2.48 11.96 11.13
C PHE A 67 2.89 11.51 9.72
N PHE A 68 4.19 11.43 9.44
CA PHE A 68 4.67 11.00 8.12
C PHE A 68 4.48 9.52 7.88
N TRP A 69 4.54 8.70 8.94
CA TRP A 69 4.49 7.23 8.82
C TRP A 69 3.35 6.61 9.60
N VAL A 70 3.29 6.78 10.93
CA VAL A 70 2.33 6.07 11.79
C VAL A 70 0.89 6.39 11.42
N ALA A 71 0.56 7.67 11.28
CA ALA A 71 -0.77 8.10 10.86
C ALA A 71 -1.15 7.52 9.47
N ARG A 72 -0.18 7.41 8.55
CA ARG A 72 -0.40 6.82 7.23
C ARG A 72 -0.65 5.31 7.31
N MET A 73 0.09 4.59 8.15
CA MET A 73 -0.19 3.17 8.42
C MET A 73 -1.61 2.97 8.96
N ILE A 74 -2.07 3.81 9.88
CA ILE A 74 -3.44 3.75 10.41
C ILE A 74 -4.46 4.00 9.29
N MET A 75 -4.26 5.03 8.47
CA MET A 75 -5.14 5.31 7.32
C MET A 75 -5.20 4.14 6.33
N ALA A 76 -4.07 3.50 6.05
CA ALA A 76 -3.99 2.38 5.13
C ALA A 76 -4.65 1.11 5.70
N GLY A 77 -4.40 0.77 6.97
CA GLY A 77 -5.05 -0.35 7.65
C GLY A 77 -6.56 -0.21 7.66
N LEU A 78 -7.07 0.95 8.08
CA LEU A 78 -8.50 1.25 8.05
C LEU A 78 -9.09 1.25 6.64
N ARG A 79 -8.31 1.59 5.61
CA ARG A 79 -8.80 1.65 4.23
C ARG A 79 -8.89 0.27 3.57
N PHE A 80 -7.92 -0.61 3.85
CA PHE A 80 -7.74 -1.86 3.12
C PHE A 80 -8.14 -3.11 3.92
N LEU A 81 -8.10 -3.04 5.25
CA LEU A 81 -8.39 -4.15 6.16
C LEU A 81 -9.44 -3.78 7.22
N ASP A 82 -9.99 -2.56 7.17
CA ASP A 82 -11.00 -2.05 8.11
C ASP A 82 -10.57 -2.12 9.60
N GLU A 83 -9.27 -2.17 9.87
CA GLU A 83 -8.70 -2.36 11.22
C GLU A 83 -7.45 -1.49 11.45
N VAL A 84 -7.18 -1.15 12.71
CA VAL A 84 -5.99 -0.39 13.08
C VAL A 84 -4.80 -1.36 13.09
N PRO A 85 -3.68 -1.06 12.41
CA PRO A 85 -2.59 -2.00 12.21
C PRO A 85 -1.79 -2.38 13.47
N PHE A 86 -2.06 -1.74 14.61
CA PHE A 86 -1.37 -2.06 15.85
C PHE A 86 -2.19 -1.84 17.13
N GLU A 87 -1.89 -2.63 18.17
CA GLU A 87 -2.59 -2.72 19.46
C GLU A 87 -1.63 -2.45 20.65
N ASP A 88 -1.43 -1.16 21.01
CA ASP A 88 -0.61 -0.66 22.15
C ASP A 88 0.77 -1.34 22.42
#